data_AF-A0A3M6D6D7-F1
#
_entry.id   AF-A0A3M6D6D7-F1
#
_cell.length_a   1.000
_cell.length_b   1.000
_cell.length_c   1.000
_cell.angle_alpha   90.00
_cell.angle_beta   90.00
_cell.angle_gamma   90.00
#
_symmetry.space_group_name_H-M   'P 1'
#
loop_
_entity.id
_entity.type
_entity.pdbx_description
1 polymer ?
#
loop_
_entity_poly.entity_id
_entity_poly.type
_entity_poly.pdbx_seq_one_letter_code
_entity_poly.pdbx_strand_id
1 'polypeptide(L)'
;MDYSSYLKLNELLSLQQPRSPSSEHRNECLFIIVHQVHELWFKQLINEIHYAIELVGKGAVSDAISVMARINTITQTIVNQMPVINTLTAHEFHRFREYLGSASGFQSYQFDGIEALLGKANSKKQKAATLSIR
;
A
#
# COMPACT_ATOMS: atom_id res chain seq x y z
N MET A 1 -27.67 3.88 -6.10
CA MET A 1 -26.35 3.53 -5.53
C MET A 1 -25.82 4.79 -4.88
N ASP A 2 -25.57 4.76 -3.58
CA ASP A 2 -24.98 5.90 -2.86
C ASP A 2 -23.46 5.75 -2.73
N TYR A 3 -22.80 6.85 -2.35
CA TYR A 3 -21.34 6.93 -2.19
C TYR A 3 -20.79 5.84 -1.24
N SER A 4 -21.46 5.65 -0.11
CA SER A 4 -21.05 4.69 0.93
C SER A 4 -21.11 3.24 0.44
N SER A 5 -22.14 2.90 -0.34
CA SER A 5 -22.34 1.58 -0.92
C SER A 5 -21.35 1.30 -2.05
N TYR A 6 -21.08 2.28 -2.91
CA TYR A 6 -20.12 2.15 -4.02
C TYR A 6 -18.69 1.90 -3.52
N LEU A 7 -18.26 2.65 -2.50
CA LEU A 7 -16.90 2.53 -1.93
C LEU A 7 -16.79 1.50 -0.81
N LYS A 8 -17.89 0.81 -0.46
CA LYS A 8 -17.98 -0.12 0.68
C LYS A 8 -17.44 0.47 1.99
N LEU A 9 -17.83 1.71 2.30
CA LEU A 9 -17.23 2.45 3.43
C LEU A 9 -17.45 1.77 4.79
N ASN A 10 -18.59 1.12 5.00
CA ASN A 10 -18.85 0.40 6.25
C ASN A 10 -17.82 -0.73 6.47
N GLU A 11 -17.44 -1.43 5.40
CA GLU A 11 -16.40 -2.46 5.47
C GLU A 11 -15.04 -1.80 5.68
N LEU A 12 -14.66 -0.84 4.82
CA LEU A 12 -13.36 -0.17 4.86
C LEU A 12 -13.06 0.49 6.22
N LEU A 13 -14.04 1.20 6.80
CA LEU A 13 -13.91 1.93 8.06
C LEU A 13 -14.10 1.03 9.30
N SER A 14 -14.33 -0.28 9.11
CA SER A 14 -14.36 -1.26 10.20
C SER A 14 -13.04 -2.03 10.37
N LEU A 15 -12.10 -1.85 9.43
CA LEU A 15 -10.83 -2.59 9.39
C LEU A 15 -9.77 -2.03 10.37
N GLN A 16 -10.01 -0.89 11.01
CA GLN A 16 -9.08 -0.30 11.96
C GLN A 16 -9.31 -0.91 13.35
N GLN A 17 -8.58 -2.00 13.66
CA GLN A 17 -8.74 -2.76 14.90
C GLN A 17 -7.47 -2.74 15.75
N PRO A 18 -7.26 -1.70 16.58
CA PRO A 18 -6.18 -1.65 17.57
C PRO A 18 -6.21 -2.84 18.54
N ARG A 19 -5.03 -3.32 18.94
CA ARG A 19 -4.84 -4.42 19.90
C ARG A 19 -4.26 -3.98 21.24
N SER A 20 -3.67 -2.79 21.28
CA SER A 20 -3.13 -2.16 22.49
C SER A 20 -4.23 -1.75 23.47
N PRO A 21 -3.91 -1.32 24.71
CA PRO A 21 -4.89 -0.75 25.62
C PRO A 21 -5.52 0.52 25.07
N SER A 22 -6.72 0.86 25.52
CA SER A 22 -7.48 2.04 25.05
C SER A 22 -6.69 3.36 25.10
N SER A 23 -5.72 3.50 26.00
CA SER A 23 -4.86 4.68 26.08
C SER A 23 -3.96 4.88 24.86
N GLU A 24 -3.62 3.80 24.14
CA GLU A 24 -2.72 3.81 22.98
C GLU A 24 -3.46 3.64 21.64
N HIS A 25 -4.77 3.30 21.67
CA HIS A 25 -5.59 3.07 20.47
C HIS A 25 -5.48 4.18 19.42
N ARG A 26 -5.39 5.45 19.84
CA ARG A 26 -5.28 6.59 18.91
C ARG A 26 -4.01 6.48 18.05
N ASN A 27 -2.89 6.15 18.66
CA ASN A 27 -1.59 6.10 18.00
C ASN A 27 -1.42 4.80 17.20
N GLU A 28 -1.92 3.68 17.71
CA GLU A 28 -1.98 2.44 16.94
C GLU A 28 -2.92 2.57 15.73
N CYS A 29 -4.07 3.25 15.87
CA CYS A 29 -4.99 3.50 14.77
C CYS A 29 -4.36 4.36 13.66
N LEU A 30 -3.58 5.40 14.02
CA LEU A 30 -2.78 6.14 13.04
C LEU A 30 -1.82 5.23 12.28
N PHE A 31 -1.10 4.36 13.00
CA PHE A 31 -0.20 3.37 12.40
C PHE A 31 -0.94 2.46 11.42
N ILE A 32 -2.11 1.92 11.82
CA ILE A 32 -2.94 1.07 10.96
C ILE A 32 -3.40 1.82 9.70
N ILE A 33 -3.96 3.03 9.86
CA ILE A 33 -4.50 3.82 8.74
C ILE A 33 -3.41 4.14 7.72
N VAL A 34 -2.21 4.58 8.16
CA VAL A 34 -1.10 4.86 7.24
C VAL A 34 -0.75 3.64 6.40
N HIS A 35 -0.64 2.47 7.02
CA HIS A 35 -0.30 1.23 6.30
C HIS A 35 -1.43 0.77 5.38
N GLN A 36 -2.69 0.89 5.79
CA GLN A 36 -3.84 0.57 4.94
C GLN A 36 -3.91 1.48 3.71
N VAL A 37 -3.65 2.77 3.87
CA VAL A 37 -3.59 3.74 2.76
C VAL A 37 -2.44 3.39 1.81
N HIS A 38 -1.26 3.02 2.33
CA HIS A 38 -0.16 2.54 1.49
C HIS A 38 -0.54 1.28 0.71
N GLU A 39 -1.17 0.28 1.33
CA GLU A 39 -1.59 -0.94 0.65
C GLU A 39 -2.67 -0.68 -0.43
N LEU A 40 -3.55 0.29 -0.23
CA LEU A 40 -4.49 0.75 -1.27
C LEU A 40 -3.75 1.41 -2.45
N TRP A 41 -2.76 2.25 -2.17
CA TRP A 41 -1.93 2.84 -3.22
C TRP A 41 -1.06 1.82 -3.95
N PHE A 42 -0.50 0.84 -3.24
CA PHE A 42 0.27 -0.25 -3.86
C PHE A 42 -0.60 -1.07 -4.80
N LYS A 43 -1.84 -1.38 -4.40
CA LYS A 43 -2.81 -2.05 -5.27
C LYS A 43 -3.04 -1.28 -6.57
N GLN A 44 -3.25 0.03 -6.48
CA GLN A 44 -3.43 0.87 -7.66
C GLN A 44 -2.14 0.92 -8.50
N LEU A 45 -0.98 1.08 -7.86
CA LEU A 45 0.31 1.17 -8.52
C LEU A 45 0.63 -0.11 -9.33
N ILE A 46 0.34 -1.28 -8.76
CA ILE A 46 0.47 -2.58 -9.44
C ILE A 46 -0.41 -2.63 -10.70
N ASN A 47 -1.67 -2.20 -10.61
CA ASN A 47 -2.56 -2.16 -11.77
C ASN A 47 -2.03 -1.26 -12.88
N GLU A 48 -1.54 -0.06 -12.53
CA GLU A 48 -0.99 0.89 -13.50
C GLU A 48 0.30 0.34 -14.14
N ILE A 49 1.19 -0.30 -13.36
CA ILE A 49 2.42 -0.91 -13.89
C ILE A 49 2.08 -2.04 -14.87
N HIS A 50 1.13 -2.92 -14.54
CA HIS A 50 0.68 -3.96 -15.45
C HIS A 50 0.14 -3.38 -16.76
N TYR A 51 -0.67 -2.32 -16.68
CA TYR A 51 -1.22 -1.67 -17.86
C TYR A 51 -0.13 -1.00 -18.71
N ALA A 52 0.85 -0.35 -18.08
CA ALA A 52 2.01 0.21 -18.77
C ALA A 52 2.82 -0.87 -19.52
N ILE A 53 3.07 -2.02 -18.87
CA ILE A 53 3.75 -3.17 -19.49
C ILE A 53 2.98 -3.66 -20.72
N GLU A 54 1.66 -3.77 -20.62
CA GLU A 54 0.79 -4.19 -21.73
C GLU A 54 0.87 -3.22 -22.92
N LEU A 55 0.79 -1.91 -22.66
CA LEU A 55 0.87 -0.88 -23.70
C LEU A 55 2.22 -0.89 -24.41
N VAL A 56 3.32 -1.05 -23.66
CA VAL A 56 4.65 -1.21 -24.23
C VAL A 56 4.73 -2.46 -25.10
N GLY A 57 4.19 -3.60 -24.64
CA GLY A 57 4.13 -4.84 -25.41
C GLY A 57 3.34 -4.73 -26.71
N LYS A 58 2.36 -3.81 -26.78
CA LYS A 58 1.57 -3.50 -27.97
C LYS A 58 2.18 -2.41 -28.87
N GLY A 59 3.31 -1.80 -28.47
CA GLY A 59 3.92 -0.67 -29.18
C GLY A 59 3.18 0.66 -28.99
N ALA A 60 2.23 0.75 -28.06
CA ALA A 60 1.46 1.96 -27.75
C ALA A 60 2.26 2.89 -26.81
N VAL A 61 3.43 3.36 -27.27
CA VAL A 61 4.41 4.07 -26.44
C VAL A 61 3.85 5.39 -25.87
N SER A 62 3.08 6.15 -26.65
CA SER A 62 2.49 7.42 -26.20
C SER A 62 1.53 7.23 -25.02
N ASP A 63 0.69 6.19 -25.08
CA ASP A 63 -0.24 5.87 -24.01
C ASP A 63 0.51 5.37 -22.76
N ALA A 64 1.55 4.55 -22.97
CA ALA A 64 2.40 4.08 -21.88
C ALA A 64 3.05 5.25 -21.12
N ILE A 65 3.52 6.30 -21.83
CA ILE A 65 4.08 7.50 -21.20
C ILE A 65 3.05 8.20 -20.30
N SER A 66 1.80 8.27 -20.73
CA SER A 66 0.71 8.88 -19.94
C SER A 66 0.40 8.07 -18.68
N VAL A 67 0.42 6.73 -18.78
CA VAL A 67 0.29 5.84 -17.61
C VAL A 67 1.48 6.00 -16.66
N MET A 68 2.70 6.11 -17.19
CA MET A 68 3.90 6.35 -16.38
C MET A 68 3.84 7.68 -15.62
N ALA A 69 3.24 8.73 -16.19
CA ALA A 69 3.02 9.99 -15.47
C ALA A 69 2.09 9.80 -14.26
N ARG A 70 1.06 8.95 -14.37
CA ARG A 70 0.20 8.59 -13.24
C ARG A 70 0.93 7.76 -12.19
N ILE A 71 1.71 6.76 -12.61
CA ILE A 71 2.57 5.94 -11.74
C ILE A 71 3.48 6.86 -10.91
N ASN A 72 4.13 7.83 -11.55
CA ASN A 72 4.98 8.81 -10.88
C ASN A 72 4.20 9.65 -9.87
N THR A 73 3.00 10.12 -10.24
CA THR A 73 2.14 10.91 -9.35
C THR A 73 1.75 10.11 -8.10
N ILE A 74 1.30 8.86 -8.27
CA ILE A 74 0.96 7.96 -7.15
C ILE A 74 2.18 7.74 -6.25
N THR A 75 3.33 7.45 -6.86
CA THR A 75 4.58 7.23 -6.12
C THR A 75 4.94 8.46 -5.30
N GLN A 76 4.82 9.67 -5.88
CA GLN A 76 5.06 10.92 -5.16
C GLN A 76 4.06 11.12 -4.01
N THR A 77 2.79 10.76 -4.19
CA THR A 77 1.78 10.79 -3.12
C THR A 77 2.19 9.88 -1.96
N ILE A 78 2.61 8.63 -2.22
CA ILE A 78 3.07 7.70 -1.18
C ILE A 78 4.27 8.30 -0.42
N VAL A 79 5.27 8.82 -1.15
CA VAL A 79 6.44 9.47 -0.52
C VAL A 79 6.04 10.66 0.33
N ASN A 80 5.12 11.50 -0.15
CA ASN A 80 4.64 12.68 0.56
C ASN A 80 3.76 12.35 1.78
N GLN A 81 3.28 11.12 1.92
CA GLN A 81 2.55 10.65 3.10
C GLN A 81 3.48 10.22 4.24
N MET A 82 4.75 9.92 3.97
CA MET A 82 5.73 9.50 4.98
C MET A 82 5.84 10.43 6.21
N PRO A 83 5.76 11.78 6.09
CA PRO A 83 5.77 12.65 7.26
C PRO A 83 4.66 12.39 8.27
N VAL A 84 3.52 11.80 7.86
CA VAL A 84 2.40 11.49 8.77
C VAL A 84 2.83 10.49 9.83
N ILE A 85 3.53 9.40 9.46
CA ILE A 85 3.98 8.43 10.47
C ILE A 85 5.08 9.01 11.37
N ASN A 86 5.85 9.98 10.88
CA ASN A 86 6.87 10.67 11.67
C ASN A 86 6.30 11.60 12.75
N THR A 87 4.98 11.88 12.73
CA THR A 87 4.30 12.57 13.83
C THR A 87 4.17 11.69 15.08
N LEU A 88 4.36 10.38 14.94
CA LEU A 88 4.40 9.44 16.05
C LEU A 88 5.81 9.42 16.64
N THR A 89 5.95 9.83 17.90
CA THR A 89 7.24 9.79 18.58
C THR A 89 7.70 8.34 18.82
N ALA A 90 9.01 8.14 18.94
CA ALA A 90 9.56 6.82 19.25
C ALA A 90 8.98 6.23 20.57
N HIS A 91 8.72 7.08 21.55
CA HIS A 91 8.09 6.68 22.81
C HIS A 91 6.65 6.21 22.58
N GLU A 92 5.83 6.97 21.87
CA GLU A 92 4.45 6.58 21.55
C GLU A 92 4.38 5.31 20.71
N PHE A 93 5.29 5.14 19.75
CA PHE A 93 5.40 3.90 18.99
C PHE A 93 5.73 2.70 19.89
N HIS A 94 6.68 2.88 20.83
CA HIS A 94 7.07 1.82 21.75
C HIS A 94 5.91 1.34 22.63
N ARG A 95 5.00 2.24 23.01
CA ARG A 95 3.83 1.95 23.87
C ARG A 95 2.85 0.92 23.28
N PHE A 96 2.78 0.79 21.95
CA PHE A 96 1.95 -0.22 21.31
C PHE A 96 2.72 -1.24 20.46
N ARG A 97 4.05 -1.09 20.34
CA ARG A 97 4.88 -1.97 19.49
C ARG A 97 4.78 -3.45 19.85
N GLU A 98 4.65 -3.77 21.14
CA GLU A 98 4.55 -5.16 21.60
C GLU A 98 3.30 -5.88 21.05
N TYR A 99 2.20 -5.16 20.82
CA TYR A 99 0.93 -5.70 20.32
C TYR A 99 0.95 -6.02 18.83
N LEU A 100 1.92 -5.46 18.09
CA LEU A 100 2.12 -5.76 16.66
C LEU A 100 2.72 -7.16 16.44
N GLY A 101 3.25 -7.80 17.49
CA GLY A 101 3.91 -9.10 17.37
C GLY A 101 5.07 -9.07 16.38
N SER A 102 5.05 -10.00 15.41
CA SER A 102 6.03 -10.08 14.32
C SER A 102 5.67 -9.24 13.09
N ALA A 103 4.53 -8.51 13.11
CA ALA A 103 4.09 -7.70 11.98
C ALA A 103 5.09 -6.57 11.70
N SER A 104 5.49 -6.42 10.44
CA SER A 104 6.34 -5.32 10.00
C SER A 104 6.09 -4.96 8.53
N GLY A 105 6.43 -3.74 8.14
CA GLY A 105 6.36 -3.30 6.74
C GLY A 105 7.17 -4.15 5.76
N PHE A 106 8.16 -4.92 6.25
CA PHE A 106 8.93 -5.87 5.44
C PHE A 106 8.13 -7.10 4.97
N GLN A 107 6.90 -7.27 5.46
CA GLN A 107 6.01 -8.37 5.08
C GLN A 107 4.97 -7.95 4.03
N SER A 108 5.09 -6.75 3.45
CA SER A 108 4.18 -6.30 2.39
C SER A 108 4.43 -7.07 1.08
N TYR A 109 3.53 -8.00 0.76
CA TYR A 109 3.56 -8.74 -0.49
C TYR A 109 3.34 -7.85 -1.72
N GLN A 110 2.55 -6.78 -1.59
CA GLN A 110 2.34 -5.84 -2.69
C GLN A 110 3.61 -5.03 -2.97
N PHE A 111 4.33 -4.60 -1.93
CA PHE A 111 5.63 -3.94 -2.10
C PHE A 111 6.64 -4.85 -2.82
N ASP A 112 6.79 -6.11 -2.36
CA ASP A 112 7.61 -7.12 -3.05
C ASP A 112 7.17 -7.31 -4.53
N GLY A 113 5.87 -7.28 -4.79
CA GLY A 113 5.28 -7.38 -6.13
C GLY A 113 5.66 -6.21 -7.03
N ILE A 114 5.60 -4.97 -6.51
CA ILE A 114 6.04 -3.76 -7.23
C ILE A 114 7.52 -3.89 -7.59
N GLU A 115 8.37 -4.27 -6.64
CA GLU A 115 9.81 -4.44 -6.91
C GLU A 115 10.06 -5.48 -8.03
N ALA A 116 9.33 -6.60 -8.01
CA ALA A 116 9.44 -7.62 -9.03
C ALA A 116 8.99 -7.12 -10.42
N LEU A 117 7.88 -6.38 -10.49
CA LEU A 117 7.39 -5.79 -11.75
C LEU A 117 8.36 -4.75 -12.32
N LEU A 118 9.08 -4.04 -11.46
CA LEU A 118 10.11 -3.07 -11.86
C LEU A 118 11.47 -3.71 -12.18
N GLY A 119 11.54 -5.04 -12.21
CA GLY A 119 12.74 -5.76 -12.66
C GLY A 119 13.78 -6.05 -11.58
N LYS A 120 13.44 -5.95 -10.29
CA LYS A 120 14.34 -6.40 -9.22
C LYS A 120 14.54 -7.91 -9.32
N ALA A 121 15.76 -8.32 -9.64
CA ALA A 121 16.13 -9.73 -9.71
C ALA A 121 16.07 -10.37 -8.31
N ASN A 122 15.07 -11.22 -8.07
CA ASN A 122 15.02 -12.10 -6.90
C ASN A 122 14.41 -13.47 -7.26
N SER A 123 15.25 -14.50 -7.20
CA SER A 123 15.05 -15.87 -7.73
C SER A 123 14.05 -16.76 -6.96
N LYS A 124 13.18 -16.21 -6.10
CA LYS A 124 12.26 -17.04 -5.26
C LYS A 124 10.80 -16.57 -5.12
N LYS A 125 10.41 -15.39 -5.62
CA LYS A 125 9.08 -14.80 -5.31
C LYS A 125 8.19 -14.41 -6.51
N GLN A 126 8.52 -14.83 -7.73
CA GLN A 126 7.69 -14.54 -8.92
C GLN A 126 6.23 -15.04 -8.87
N LYS A 127 5.89 -15.98 -7.98
CA LYS A 127 4.53 -16.54 -7.88
C LYS A 127 3.53 -15.71 -7.06
N ALA A 128 3.97 -14.72 -6.28
CA ALA A 128 3.07 -13.95 -5.40
C ALA A 128 2.31 -12.83 -6.15
N ALA A 129 2.92 -12.23 -7.17
CA ALA A 129 2.30 -11.15 -7.95
C ALA A 129 1.05 -11.61 -8.74
N THR A 130 0.91 -12.92 -9.01
CA THR A 130 -0.25 -13.50 -9.70
C THR A 130 -1.42 -13.80 -8.75
N LEU A 131 -1.21 -13.86 -7.42
CA LEU A 131 -2.26 -14.27 -6.46
C LEU A 131 -3.07 -13.12 -5.87
N SER A 132 -2.64 -11.86 -5.96
CA SER A 132 -3.34 -10.71 -5.36
C SER A 132 -4.54 -10.18 -6.17
N ILE A 133 -4.91 -10.87 -7.25
CA ILE A 133 -6.05 -10.53 -8.14
C ILE A 133 -7.07 -11.69 -8.17
N ARG A 134 -7.27 -12.37 -7.04
CA ARG A 134 -8.46 -13.20 -6.82
C ARG A 134 -9.25 -12.70 -5.63
#